data_AF-A0A1Y1K3S4-F1
#
_entry.id   AF-A0A1Y1K3S4-F1
#
_cell.length_a   1.000
_cell.length_b   1.000
_cell.length_c   1.000
_cell.angle_alpha   90.00
_cell.angle_beta   90.00
_cell.angle_gamma   90.00
#
_symmetry.space_group_name_H-M   'P 1'
#
loop_
_entity.id
_entity.type
_entity.pdbx_description
1 polymer ?
#
loop_
_entity_poly.entity_id
_entity_poly.type
_entity_poly.pdbx_seq_one_letter_code
_entity_poly.pdbx_strand_id
1 'polypeptide(L)'
;RSREIASSSASHPCEIQLYHKRHLFLFSRRGTITHISVPVTMPKTQPNLYAFGNIDSLATALHGYVVQSQNAGFSRHDSFKVAISGGSLPKTLSQALLAPSSGPEDVIDFTKWEIFFADERAVPLDHADSNYGLLKSELLDKIPAGQQPTVHTIDITYLNDTQELADQYEKTLVSSFASRDS
;
A
#
# COMPACT_ATOMS: atom_id res chain seq x y z
N ARG A 1 -43.81 14.38 -28.66
CA ARG A 1 -43.70 13.62 -27.38
C ARG A 1 -42.32 12.97 -27.35
N SER A 2 -41.31 13.65 -26.82
CA SER A 2 -39.97 13.09 -26.61
C SER A 2 -39.13 14.02 -25.72
N ARG A 3 -38.69 13.45 -24.59
CA ARG A 3 -37.46 13.71 -23.82
C ARG A 3 -37.32 15.03 -23.05
N GLU A 4 -37.68 14.92 -21.78
CA GLU A 4 -36.96 15.49 -20.65
C GLU A 4 -36.02 14.41 -20.10
N ILE A 5 -34.84 14.79 -19.57
CA ILE A 5 -34.20 14.26 -18.35
C ILE A 5 -32.94 15.09 -18.09
N ALA A 6 -32.90 15.68 -16.90
CA ALA A 6 -31.84 16.50 -16.33
C ALA A 6 -30.54 15.70 -16.07
N SER A 7 -29.40 16.36 -16.25
CA SER A 7 -28.08 15.84 -15.90
C SER A 7 -27.83 15.95 -14.39
N SER A 8 -27.78 14.82 -13.70
CA SER A 8 -27.29 14.72 -12.32
C SER A 8 -25.80 14.40 -12.34
N SER A 9 -24.98 15.30 -11.80
CA SER A 9 -23.55 15.10 -11.56
C SER A 9 -23.35 14.09 -10.44
N ALA A 10 -22.94 12.86 -10.78
CA ALA A 10 -22.56 11.84 -9.82
C ALA A 10 -21.04 11.91 -9.55
N SER A 11 -20.72 12.27 -8.32
CA SER A 11 -19.42 12.10 -7.66
C SER A 11 -18.96 10.64 -7.74
N HIS A 12 -17.76 10.42 -8.27
CA HIS A 12 -17.14 9.09 -8.32
C HIS A 12 -16.63 8.71 -6.92
N PRO A 13 -17.04 7.57 -6.34
CA PRO A 13 -16.42 7.06 -5.13
C PRO A 13 -14.99 6.57 -5.45
N CYS A 14 -14.04 7.05 -4.66
CA CYS A 14 -12.65 6.63 -4.69
C CYS A 14 -12.56 5.18 -4.22
N GLU A 15 -12.46 4.24 -5.15
CA GLU A 15 -12.26 2.82 -4.89
C GLU A 15 -10.76 2.55 -4.70
N ILE A 16 -10.34 2.34 -3.46
CA ILE A 16 -8.96 1.90 -3.14
C ILE A 16 -8.96 0.37 -3.18
N GLN A 17 -8.53 -0.19 -4.31
CA GLN A 17 -8.22 -1.62 -4.44
C GLN A 17 -6.80 -1.89 -3.92
N LEU A 18 -6.70 -2.43 -2.70
CA LEU A 18 -5.46 -3.04 -2.21
C LEU A 18 -5.24 -4.38 -2.93
N TYR A 19 -4.38 -4.36 -3.95
CA TYR A 19 -3.94 -5.56 -4.66
C TYR A 19 -2.97 -6.37 -3.79
N HIS A 20 -3.36 -7.59 -3.40
CA HIS A 20 -2.43 -8.62 -2.93
C HIS A 20 -2.09 -9.54 -4.10
N LYS A 21 -0.95 -9.32 -4.76
CA LYS A 21 -0.45 -10.18 -5.84
C LYS A 21 0.58 -11.16 -5.31
N ARG A 22 0.31 -12.47 -5.44
CA ARG A 22 1.32 -13.54 -5.47
C ARG A 22 1.25 -14.19 -6.84
N HIS A 23 2.18 -13.84 -7.72
CA HIS A 23 2.48 -14.62 -8.94
C HIS A 23 3.94 -15.04 -8.87
N LEU A 24 4.18 -16.31 -8.52
CA LEU A 24 5.47 -16.96 -8.70
C LEU A 24 5.41 -17.66 -10.06
N PHE A 25 6.09 -17.13 -11.08
CA PHE A 25 6.31 -17.84 -12.34
C PHE A 25 7.62 -18.64 -12.24
N LEU A 26 7.53 -19.96 -12.10
CA LEU A 26 8.68 -20.86 -12.31
C LEU A 26 8.78 -21.22 -13.79
N PHE A 27 9.82 -20.73 -14.47
CA PHE A 27 10.24 -21.26 -15.77
C PHE A 27 11.24 -22.40 -15.58
N SER A 28 10.83 -23.64 -15.88
CA SER A 28 11.75 -24.78 -16.02
C SER A 28 12.08 -24.99 -17.49
N ARG A 29 13.37 -24.89 -17.84
CA ARG A 29 13.88 -25.20 -19.18
C ARG A 29 13.85 -26.72 -19.42
N ARG A 30 13.18 -27.11 -20.51
CA ARG A 30 13.13 -28.42 -21.20
C ARG A 30 11.97 -29.36 -20.80
N GLY A 31 11.00 -29.42 -21.71
CA GLY A 31 10.34 -30.66 -22.13
C GLY A 31 9.18 -31.15 -21.27
N THR A 32 7.97 -31.14 -21.87
CA THR A 32 6.71 -31.77 -21.42
C THR A 32 5.90 -30.98 -20.38
N ILE A 33 4.79 -30.37 -20.84
CA ILE A 33 3.76 -29.77 -19.99
C ILE A 33 2.90 -30.91 -19.43
N THR A 34 3.06 -31.25 -18.15
CA THR A 34 2.04 -31.98 -17.38
C THR A 34 1.18 -30.97 -16.65
N HIS A 35 -0.10 -30.88 -17.02
CA HIS A 35 -1.09 -30.06 -16.32
C HIS A 35 -1.41 -30.73 -14.96
N ILE A 36 -0.62 -30.43 -13.93
CA ILE A 36 -0.95 -30.78 -12.55
C ILE A 36 -1.86 -29.66 -12.02
N SER A 37 -3.17 -29.85 -12.18
CA SER A 37 -4.16 -29.02 -11.48
C SER A 37 -4.14 -29.39 -10.01
N VAL A 38 -3.35 -28.66 -9.22
CA VAL A 38 -3.51 -28.64 -7.76
C VAL A 38 -4.68 -27.70 -7.46
N PRO A 39 -5.84 -28.19 -6.97
CA PRO A 39 -6.88 -27.30 -6.48
C PRO A 39 -6.39 -26.70 -5.16
N VAL A 40 -5.68 -25.57 -5.23
CA VAL A 40 -5.50 -24.73 -4.05
C VAL A 40 -6.81 -23.99 -3.84
N THR A 41 -7.79 -24.67 -3.24
CA THR A 41 -8.99 -24.01 -2.72
C THR A 41 -8.59 -23.22 -1.48
N MET A 42 -8.09 -22.00 -1.67
CA MET A 42 -8.03 -21.04 -0.58
C MET A 42 -9.46 -20.61 -0.25
N PRO A 43 -9.89 -20.62 1.03
CA PRO A 43 -11.20 -20.10 1.38
C PRO A 43 -11.25 -18.62 0.99
N LYS A 44 -12.20 -18.26 0.12
CA LYS A 44 -12.50 -16.85 -0.19
C LYS A 44 -13.01 -16.19 1.08
N THR A 45 -12.15 -15.48 1.79
CA THR A 45 -12.56 -14.53 2.81
C THR A 45 -13.40 -13.44 2.14
N GLN A 46 -14.54 -13.12 2.72
CA GLN A 46 -15.38 -12.04 2.21
C GLN A 46 -14.67 -10.70 2.40
N PRO A 47 -14.79 -9.77 1.44
CA PRO A 47 -14.28 -8.42 1.61
C PRO A 47 -15.07 -7.70 2.72
N ASN A 48 -14.36 -7.03 3.62
CA ASN A 48 -14.97 -6.15 4.59
C ASN A 48 -15.17 -4.77 3.95
N LEU A 49 -16.42 -4.31 3.85
CA LEU A 49 -16.75 -2.95 3.38
C LEU A 49 -17.17 -2.09 4.57
N TYR A 50 -16.40 -1.02 4.82
CA TYR A 50 -16.72 -0.01 5.82
C TYR A 50 -17.07 1.30 5.11
N ALA A 51 -18.23 1.86 5.44
CA ALA A 51 -18.71 3.13 4.89
C ALA A 51 -18.77 4.19 5.99
N PHE A 52 -18.27 5.39 5.68
CA PHE A 52 -18.17 6.50 6.62
C PHE A 52 -18.86 7.73 6.04
N GLY A 53 -19.48 8.54 6.90
CA GLY A 53 -20.23 9.72 6.48
C GLY A 53 -19.36 10.93 6.11
N ASN A 54 -18.09 10.94 6.55
CA ASN A 54 -17.13 12.00 6.27
C ASN A 54 -15.68 11.51 6.46
N ILE A 55 -14.72 12.34 6.05
CA ILE A 55 -13.29 12.01 6.12
C ILE A 55 -12.80 11.88 7.56
N ASP A 56 -13.33 12.67 8.51
CA ASP A 56 -12.87 12.63 9.90
C ASP A 56 -13.20 11.29 10.58
N SER A 57 -14.43 10.80 10.40
CA SER A 57 -14.86 9.49 10.90
C SER A 57 -14.11 8.34 10.20
N LEU A 58 -13.81 8.47 8.92
CA LEU A 58 -12.92 7.55 8.21
C LEU A 58 -11.51 7.56 8.81
N ALA A 59 -10.92 8.74 9.05
CA ALA A 59 -9.57 8.86 9.59
C ALA A 59 -9.46 8.26 11.00
N THR A 60 -10.44 8.51 11.87
CA THR A 60 -10.50 7.90 13.21
C THR A 60 -10.59 6.37 13.15
N ALA A 61 -11.47 5.84 12.30
CA ALA A 61 -11.61 4.39 12.16
C ALA A 61 -10.37 3.74 11.52
N LEU A 62 -9.77 4.43 10.53
CA LEU A 62 -8.54 4.00 9.89
C LEU A 62 -7.38 3.96 10.89
N HIS A 63 -7.26 4.96 11.78
CA HIS A 63 -6.25 4.98 12.83
C HIS A 63 -6.34 3.71 13.69
N GLY A 64 -7.53 3.42 14.25
CA GLY A 64 -7.72 2.23 15.08
C GLY A 64 -7.43 0.92 14.34
N TYR A 65 -7.83 0.83 13.06
CA TYR A 65 -7.52 -0.33 12.22
C TYR A 65 -6.01 -0.51 12.00
N VAL A 66 -5.29 0.59 11.75
CA VAL A 66 -3.84 0.56 11.56
C VAL A 66 -3.11 0.20 12.86
N VAL A 67 -3.50 0.77 14.00
CA VAL A 67 -2.93 0.42 15.32
C VAL A 67 -3.09 -1.08 15.59
N GLN A 68 -4.28 -1.64 15.35
CA GLN A 68 -4.52 -3.07 15.51
C GLN A 68 -3.65 -3.90 14.54
N SER A 69 -3.55 -3.46 13.28
CA SER A 69 -2.80 -4.17 12.23
C SER A 69 -1.28 -4.13 12.48
N GLN A 70 -0.73 -2.99 12.91
CA GLN A 70 0.69 -2.89 13.24
C GLN A 70 1.03 -3.77 14.45
N ASN A 71 0.19 -3.79 15.48
CA ASN A 71 0.46 -4.56 16.69
C ASN A 71 0.45 -6.07 16.37
N ALA A 72 -0.46 -6.50 15.50
CA ALA A 72 -0.45 -7.86 14.96
C ALA A 72 0.81 -8.15 14.12
N GLY A 73 1.28 -7.18 13.33
CA GLY A 73 2.53 -7.27 12.56
C GLY A 73 3.76 -7.40 13.47
N PHE A 74 3.88 -6.53 14.47
CA PHE A 74 4.96 -6.55 15.46
C PHE A 74 5.00 -7.87 16.22
N SER A 75 3.85 -8.39 16.63
CA SER A 75 3.79 -9.68 17.33
C SER A 75 4.25 -10.87 16.49
N ARG A 76 4.12 -10.81 15.16
CA ARG A 76 4.44 -11.94 14.25
C ARG A 76 5.83 -11.83 13.64
N HIS A 77 6.23 -10.62 13.28
CA HIS A 77 7.39 -10.38 12.44
C HIS A 77 8.25 -9.21 12.94
N ASP A 78 7.96 -8.63 14.12
CA ASP A 78 8.64 -7.44 14.66
C ASP A 78 8.72 -6.26 13.66
N SER A 79 7.78 -6.22 12.71
CA SER A 79 7.71 -5.20 11.67
C SER A 79 6.30 -5.12 11.11
N PHE A 80 5.94 -3.95 10.59
CA PHE A 80 4.67 -3.72 9.94
C PHE A 80 4.91 -3.26 8.50
N LYS A 81 4.45 -4.05 7.53
CA LYS A 81 4.66 -3.79 6.11
C LYS A 81 3.38 -3.29 5.48
N VAL A 82 3.43 -2.16 4.79
CA VAL A 82 2.27 -1.54 4.15
C VAL A 82 2.61 -1.11 2.73
N ALA A 83 1.68 -1.34 1.80
CA ALA A 83 1.75 -0.81 0.44
C ALA A 83 0.81 0.39 0.32
N ILE A 84 1.33 1.51 -0.17
CA ILE A 84 0.60 2.77 -0.35
C ILE A 84 0.41 3.03 -1.83
N SER A 85 -0.80 3.41 -2.22
CA SER A 85 -1.10 3.92 -3.55
C SER A 85 -1.19 5.45 -3.54
N GLY A 86 -1.16 6.03 -4.74
CA GLY A 86 -1.33 7.47 -4.93
C GLY A 86 -2.73 8.02 -4.66
N GLY A 87 -2.99 9.23 -5.15
CA GLY A 87 -4.29 9.88 -5.08
C GLY A 87 -4.55 10.50 -3.70
N SER A 88 -5.78 10.37 -3.19
CA SER A 88 -6.16 10.97 -1.89
C SER A 88 -5.71 10.17 -0.67
N LEU A 89 -5.22 8.94 -0.85
CA LEU A 89 -4.89 8.05 0.26
C LEU A 89 -3.80 8.61 1.19
N PRO A 90 -2.65 9.13 0.70
CA PRO A 90 -1.62 9.66 1.60
C PRO A 90 -2.10 10.80 2.50
N LYS A 91 -3.03 11.63 2.00
CA LYS A 91 -3.63 12.73 2.77
C LYS A 91 -4.55 12.23 3.88
N THR A 92 -5.43 11.28 3.58
CA THR A 92 -6.31 10.68 4.60
C THR A 92 -5.49 9.86 5.61
N LEU A 93 -4.46 9.15 5.14
CA LEU A 93 -3.58 8.38 5.99
C LEU A 93 -2.79 9.30 6.93
N SER A 94 -2.25 10.41 6.45
CA SER A 94 -1.53 11.34 7.33
C SER A 94 -2.44 11.94 8.40
N GLN A 95 -3.69 12.29 8.04
CA GLN A 95 -4.69 12.74 9.02
C GLN A 95 -4.96 11.66 10.09
N ALA A 96 -5.04 10.39 9.69
CA ALA A 96 -5.26 9.28 10.62
C ALA A 96 -4.05 9.03 11.52
N LEU A 97 -2.85 8.93 10.96
CA LEU A 97 -1.65 8.47 11.68
C LEU A 97 -0.97 9.55 12.53
N LEU A 98 -1.18 10.83 12.20
CA LEU A 98 -0.64 11.95 12.97
C LEU A 98 -1.62 12.43 14.06
N ALA A 99 -2.76 11.76 14.22
CA ALA A 99 -3.70 12.06 15.28
C ALA A 99 -3.03 11.84 16.66
N PRO A 100 -3.36 12.68 17.67
CA PRO A 100 -2.84 12.49 19.01
C PRO A 100 -3.25 11.12 19.56
N SER A 101 -2.30 10.41 20.14
CA SER A 101 -2.55 9.16 20.85
C SER A 101 -3.54 9.37 22.00
N SER A 102 -4.56 8.50 22.09
CA SER A 102 -5.55 8.52 23.17
C SER A 102 -5.13 7.67 24.39
N GLY A 103 -3.97 7.01 24.34
CA GLY A 103 -3.48 6.14 25.41
C GLY A 103 -2.23 5.33 25.03
N PRO A 104 -1.60 4.63 26.00
CA PRO A 104 -0.33 3.93 25.77
C PRO A 104 -0.38 2.82 24.72
N GLU A 105 -1.55 2.21 24.52
CA GLU A 105 -1.79 1.16 23.51
C GLU A 105 -2.21 1.74 22.14
N ASP A 106 -2.38 3.05 22.05
CA ASP A 106 -2.90 3.80 20.89
C ASP A 106 -1.78 4.64 20.26
N VAL A 107 -0.64 4.02 19.98
CA VAL A 107 0.58 4.70 19.50
C VAL A 107 1.04 4.07 18.20
N ILE A 108 1.22 4.89 17.16
CA ILE A 108 1.86 4.46 15.91
C ILE A 108 3.38 4.48 16.09
N ASP A 109 4.03 3.34 15.92
CA ASP A 109 5.49 3.23 15.95
C ASP A 109 6.03 3.03 14.52
N PHE A 110 6.36 4.15 13.88
CA PHE A 110 6.89 4.17 12.52
C PHE A 110 8.29 3.53 12.41
N THR A 111 9.05 3.36 13.50
CA THR A 111 10.43 2.83 13.42
C THR A 111 10.50 1.39 12.91
N LYS A 112 9.40 0.64 13.09
CA LYS A 112 9.26 -0.75 12.65
C LYS A 112 8.46 -0.90 11.36
N TRP A 113 8.12 0.20 10.71
CA TRP A 113 7.36 0.18 9.47
C TRP A 113 8.27 0.01 8.26
N GLU A 114 7.82 -0.81 7.32
CA GLU A 114 8.35 -0.86 5.95
C GLU A 114 7.24 -0.44 4.99
N ILE A 115 7.46 0.66 4.28
CA ILE A 115 6.52 1.23 3.32
C ILE A 115 6.93 0.86 1.90
N PHE A 116 5.98 0.34 1.14
CA PHE A 116 6.07 0.02 -0.28
C PHE A 116 5.05 0.83 -1.06
N PHE A 117 5.19 0.86 -2.38
CA PHE A 117 4.26 1.51 -3.30
C PHE A 117 3.55 0.45 -4.14
N ALA A 118 2.22 0.51 -4.18
CA ALA A 118 1.43 -0.41 -5.00
C ALA A 118 1.58 -0.10 -6.49
N ASP A 119 1.73 1.18 -6.81
CA ASP A 119 2.02 1.75 -8.10
C ASP A 119 2.92 2.98 -7.92
N GLU A 120 3.77 3.26 -8.91
CA GLU A 120 4.57 4.48 -8.95
C GLU A 120 4.79 4.90 -10.41
N ARG A 121 4.96 6.21 -10.61
CA ARG A 121 5.17 6.83 -11.91
C ARG A 121 6.66 6.82 -12.16
N ALA A 122 7.09 6.44 -13.36
CA ALA A 122 8.50 6.44 -13.76
C ALA A 122 9.00 7.87 -13.99
N VAL A 123 9.09 8.65 -12.91
CA VAL A 123 9.56 10.03 -12.83
C VAL A 123 10.50 10.17 -11.62
N PRO A 124 11.31 11.24 -11.54
CA PRO A 124 12.09 11.54 -10.34
C PRO A 124 11.22 11.61 -9.07
N LEU A 125 11.80 11.24 -7.92
CA LEU A 125 11.08 11.16 -6.64
C LEU A 125 10.57 12.51 -6.11
N ASP A 126 11.17 13.61 -6.56
CA ASP A 126 10.78 14.99 -6.26
C ASP A 126 9.77 15.56 -7.27
N HIS A 127 9.39 14.79 -8.29
CA HIS A 127 8.40 15.19 -9.28
C HIS A 127 6.99 15.24 -8.68
N ALA A 128 6.16 16.18 -9.15
CA ALA A 128 4.79 16.38 -8.65
C ALA A 128 3.87 15.16 -8.82
N ASP A 129 4.16 14.31 -9.81
CA ASP A 129 3.40 13.08 -10.09
C ASP A 129 3.91 11.85 -9.32
N SER A 130 5.00 11.97 -8.54
CA SER A 130 5.51 10.86 -7.73
C SER A 130 4.61 10.60 -6.52
N ASN A 131 4.18 9.34 -6.38
CA ASN A 131 3.46 8.88 -5.19
C ASN A 131 4.36 8.97 -3.95
N TYR A 132 5.66 8.69 -4.07
CA TYR A 132 6.63 8.95 -3.02
C TYR A 132 6.70 10.45 -2.68
N GLY A 133 6.80 11.33 -3.66
CA GLY A 133 6.83 12.78 -3.43
C GLY A 133 5.61 13.25 -2.62
N LEU A 134 4.42 12.76 -3.02
CA LEU A 134 3.18 13.03 -2.30
C LEU A 134 3.21 12.46 -0.87
N LEU A 135 3.57 11.19 -0.68
CA LEU A 135 3.67 10.56 0.64
C LEU A 135 4.67 11.28 1.55
N LYS A 136 5.80 11.71 0.98
CA LYS A 136 6.85 12.42 1.70
C LYS A 136 6.31 13.74 2.27
N SER A 137 5.72 14.56 1.41
CA SER A 137 5.15 15.86 1.82
C SER A 137 3.98 15.73 2.79
N GLU A 138 3.15 14.69 2.61
CA GLU A 138 1.94 14.52 3.42
C GLU A 138 2.18 13.81 4.74
N LEU A 139 3.16 12.91 4.83
CA LEU A 139 3.40 12.08 6.01
C LEU A 139 4.85 12.13 6.48
N LEU A 140 5.81 11.73 5.63
CA LEU A 140 7.18 11.45 6.10
C LEU A 140 7.89 12.68 6.67
N ASP A 141 7.72 13.85 6.05
CA ASP A 141 8.33 15.11 6.52
C ASP A 141 7.69 15.64 7.81
N LYS A 142 6.51 15.12 8.18
CA LYS A 142 5.79 15.48 9.42
C LYS A 142 6.14 14.55 10.59
N ILE A 143 6.81 13.42 10.33
CA ILE A 143 7.26 12.47 11.36
C ILE A 143 8.54 13.02 12.02
N PRO A 144 8.65 13.00 13.36
CA PRO A 144 9.85 13.45 14.06
C PRO A 144 11.12 12.71 13.61
N ALA A 145 12.24 13.43 13.63
CA ALA A 145 13.54 12.85 13.30
C ALA A 145 13.91 11.69 14.25
N GLY A 146 14.38 10.58 13.67
CA GLY A 146 14.72 9.35 14.40
C GLY A 146 13.54 8.38 14.56
N GLN A 147 12.34 8.75 14.10
CA GLN A 147 11.15 7.90 14.11
C GLN A 147 10.69 7.52 12.71
N GLN A 148 11.52 7.72 11.69
CA GLN A 148 11.09 7.48 10.31
C GLN A 148 10.96 5.98 9.99
N PRO A 149 9.99 5.62 9.14
CA PRO A 149 9.87 4.27 8.60
C PRO A 149 10.94 4.00 7.55
N THR A 150 11.18 2.71 7.28
CA THR A 150 11.93 2.30 6.09
C THR A 150 11.03 2.44 4.86
N VAL A 151 11.46 3.16 3.83
CA VAL A 151 10.65 3.39 2.62
C VAL A 151 11.36 2.81 1.40
N HIS A 152 10.69 1.87 0.74
CA HIS A 152 11.18 1.17 -0.45
C HIS A 152 10.64 1.84 -1.71
N THR A 153 11.47 2.66 -2.35
CA THR A 153 11.13 3.42 -3.56
C THR A 153 11.62 2.74 -4.84
N ILE A 154 11.18 3.25 -5.99
CA ILE A 154 11.75 2.86 -7.29
C ILE A 154 13.18 3.39 -7.42
N ASP A 155 14.03 2.67 -8.16
CA ASP A 155 15.39 3.10 -8.42
C ASP A 155 15.44 4.06 -9.63
N ILE A 156 15.60 5.35 -9.34
CA ILE A 156 15.59 6.42 -10.36
C ILE A 156 16.72 6.32 -11.40
N THR A 157 17.71 5.45 -11.20
CA THR A 157 18.76 5.22 -12.22
C THR A 157 18.22 4.51 -13.45
N TYR A 158 17.10 3.79 -13.33
CA TYR A 158 16.45 3.03 -14.41
C TYR A 158 15.23 3.75 -15.01
N LEU A 159 15.05 5.05 -14.81
CA LEU A 159 13.90 5.79 -15.36
C LEU A 159 13.78 5.73 -16.90
N ASN A 160 14.90 5.51 -17.60
CA ASN A 160 14.93 5.36 -19.06
C ASN A 160 14.59 3.94 -19.53
N ASP A 161 14.49 2.97 -18.62
CA ASP A 161 14.14 1.57 -18.88
C ASP A 161 13.10 1.10 -17.87
N THR A 162 11.82 1.29 -18.21
CA THR A 162 10.71 0.96 -17.32
C THR A 162 10.60 -0.53 -16.99
N GLN A 163 11.14 -1.40 -17.84
CA GLN A 163 11.13 -2.84 -17.58
C GLN A 163 12.16 -3.18 -16.50
N GLU A 164 13.40 -2.70 -16.66
CA GLU A 164 14.43 -2.90 -15.64
C GLU A 164 14.04 -2.23 -14.31
N LEU A 165 13.41 -1.04 -14.36
CA LEU A 165 12.85 -0.37 -13.18
C LEU A 165 11.88 -1.27 -12.41
N ALA A 166 10.96 -1.92 -13.12
CA ALA A 166 9.99 -2.84 -12.53
C ALA A 166 10.67 -4.10 -11.96
N ASP A 167 11.61 -4.68 -12.71
CA ASP A 167 12.37 -5.87 -12.30
C ASP A 167 13.20 -5.59 -11.02
N GLN A 168 13.78 -4.40 -10.89
CA GLN A 168 14.49 -3.99 -9.66
C GLN A 168 13.54 -3.81 -8.48
N TYR A 169 12.37 -3.22 -8.70
CA TYR A 169 11.37 -3.09 -7.64
C TYR A 169 10.85 -4.46 -7.18
N GLU A 170 10.64 -5.39 -8.11
CA GLU A 170 10.28 -6.78 -7.80
C GLU A 170 11.34 -7.47 -6.94
N LYS A 171 12.63 -7.30 -7.26
CA LYS A 171 13.73 -7.85 -6.44
C LYS A 171 13.69 -7.33 -5.01
N THR A 172 13.41 -6.04 -4.80
CA THR A 172 13.23 -5.45 -3.47
C THR A 172 12.06 -6.09 -2.72
N LEU A 173 10.92 -6.27 -3.38
CA LEU A 173 9.76 -6.96 -2.81
C LEU A 173 10.12 -8.41 -2.42
N VAL A 174 10.68 -9.19 -3.34
CA VAL A 174 11.07 -10.58 -3.08
C VAL A 174 12.07 -10.65 -1.92
N SER A 175 13.09 -9.78 -1.88
CA SER A 175 14.07 -9.77 -0.79
C SER A 175 13.43 -9.48 0.57
N SER A 176 12.55 -8.47 0.64
CA SER A 176 11.88 -8.11 1.90
C SER A 176 10.91 -9.20 2.36
N PHE A 177 10.17 -9.85 1.45
CA PHE A 177 9.15 -10.86 1.82
C PHE A 177 9.69 -12.30 1.93
N ALA A 178 10.72 -12.69 1.17
CA ALA A 178 11.23 -14.07 1.14
C ALA A 178 12.26 -14.37 2.24
N SER A 179 12.94 -13.36 2.78
CA SER A 179 13.98 -13.53 3.81
C SER A 179 13.48 -14.05 5.16
N ARG A 180 12.17 -14.28 5.32
CA ARG A 180 11.51 -14.43 6.63
C ARG A 180 10.54 -15.62 6.72
N ASP A 181 10.50 -16.47 5.70
CA ASP A 181 9.80 -17.77 5.69
C ASP A 181 10.74 -18.95 6.06
N SER A 182 11.92 -18.69 6.66
CA SER A 182 12.91 -19.69 7.10
C SER A 182 12.98 -19.83 8.62
#